data_AF-A0A966PWH5-F1
#
_entry.id   AF-A0A966PWH5-F1
#
_cell.length_a   1.000
_cell.length_b   1.000
_cell.length_c   1.000
_cell.angle_alpha   90.00
_cell.angle_beta   90.00
_cell.angle_gamma   90.00
#
_symmetry.space_group_name_H-M   'P 1'
#
loop_
_entity.id
_entity.type
_entity.pdbx_description
1 polymer ?
#
loop_
_entity_poly.entity_id
_entity_poly.type
_entity_poly.pdbx_seq_one_letter_code
_entity_poly.pdbx_strand_id
1 'polypeptide(L)'
;MLEQYPFLSYIKYPTADFIGIIQNFDGDIVSMYAFNKLKTEDDKRGFLEAAEIWWWESNRLIPINIFLKHGWDKYRYSTVTLTTKDIREQCGHIVSIAKLAERRTKRRVVQLVKRLG
;
A
#
# COMPACT_ATOMS: atom_id res chain seq x y z
N MET A 1 -7.89 16.96 4.87
CA MET A 1 -6.89 16.04 5.46
C MET A 1 -6.43 14.97 4.46
N LEU A 2 -7.34 14.28 3.75
CA LEU A 2 -6.99 13.35 2.66
C LEU A 2 -6.39 14.02 1.41
N GLU A 3 -6.63 15.31 1.18
CA GLU A 3 -6.01 16.07 0.08
C GLU A 3 -4.51 16.36 0.31
N GLN A 4 -4.06 16.37 1.58
CA GLN A 4 -2.65 16.63 1.91
C GLN A 4 -1.81 15.34 1.93
N TYR A 5 -2.44 14.17 2.18
CA TYR A 5 -1.73 12.90 2.30
C TYR A 5 -2.51 11.77 1.60
N PRO A 6 -2.47 11.73 0.26
CA PRO A 6 -3.28 10.79 -0.53
C PRO A 6 -2.84 9.32 -0.37
N PHE A 7 -1.66 9.09 0.19
CA PHE A 7 -1.13 7.75 0.51
C PHE A 7 -1.64 7.18 1.83
N LEU A 8 -2.28 7.99 2.70
CA LEU A 8 -2.82 7.51 3.96
C LEU A 8 -4.18 6.84 3.74
N SER A 9 -4.37 5.77 4.48
CA SER A 9 -5.58 4.95 4.51
C SER A 9 -6.06 4.78 5.94
N TYR A 10 -7.36 4.62 6.08
CA TYR A 10 -8.04 4.42 7.34
C TYR A 10 -8.75 3.07 7.34
N ILE A 11 -8.63 2.34 8.44
CA ILE A 11 -9.33 1.08 8.68
C ILE A 11 -10.01 1.17 10.04
N LYS A 12 -11.33 1.00 10.03
CA LYS A 12 -12.15 0.84 11.23
C LYS A 12 -12.27 -0.65 11.55
N TYR A 13 -11.72 -1.05 12.68
CA TYR A 13 -11.71 -2.43 13.13
C TYR A 13 -12.42 -2.56 14.49
N PRO A 14 -13.02 -3.71 14.87
CA PRO A 14 -13.75 -3.84 16.12
C PRO A 14 -12.93 -3.54 17.38
N THR A 15 -11.62 -3.77 17.34
CA THR A 15 -10.73 -3.56 18.49
C THR A 15 -10.16 -2.16 18.57
N ALA A 16 -9.88 -1.53 17.43
CA ALA A 16 -9.27 -0.20 17.34
C ALA A 16 -9.36 0.34 15.91
N ASP A 17 -9.19 1.65 15.80
CA ASP A 17 -9.06 2.33 14.52
C ASP A 17 -7.58 2.48 14.14
N PHE A 18 -7.31 2.31 12.85
CA PHE A 18 -5.95 2.39 12.32
C PHE A 18 -5.88 3.41 11.19
N ILE A 19 -4.86 4.27 11.26
CA ILE A 19 -4.50 5.22 10.19
C ILE A 19 -3.08 4.87 9.77
N GLY A 20 -2.82 4.75 8.47
CA GLY A 20 -1.51 4.39 7.98
C GLY A 20 -1.48 4.01 6.52
N ILE A 21 -0.42 3.34 6.09
CA ILE A 21 -0.23 2.94 4.69
C ILE A 21 -0.51 1.45 4.56
N ILE A 22 -1.47 1.10 3.71
CA ILE A 22 -1.77 -0.29 3.40
C ILE A 22 -0.65 -0.84 2.52
N GLN A 23 0.04 -1.84 3.05
CA GLN A 23 1.14 -2.53 2.37
C GLN A 23 0.59 -3.61 1.44
N ASN A 24 -0.42 -4.34 1.90
CA ASN A 24 -1.07 -5.38 1.13
C ASN A 24 -2.51 -5.58 1.61
N PHE A 25 -3.44 -5.67 0.68
CA PHE A 25 -4.85 -5.94 0.91
C PHE A 25 -5.26 -7.13 0.05
N ASP A 26 -5.55 -8.26 0.69
CA ASP A 26 -6.05 -9.47 0.05
C ASP A 26 -7.40 -9.88 0.64
N GLY A 27 -7.98 -10.97 0.13
CA GLY A 27 -9.32 -11.43 0.52
C GLY A 27 -9.44 -11.87 1.99
N ASP A 28 -8.36 -12.40 2.56
CA ASP A 28 -8.35 -12.94 3.92
C ASP A 28 -7.72 -11.99 4.94
N ILE A 29 -6.64 -11.31 4.56
CA ILE A 29 -5.86 -10.44 5.44
C ILE A 29 -5.54 -9.09 4.81
N VAL A 30 -5.41 -8.09 5.68
CA VAL A 30 -4.88 -6.77 5.35
C VAL A 30 -3.68 -6.49 6.23
N SER A 31 -2.57 -6.09 5.62
CA SER A 31 -1.37 -5.64 6.31
C SER A 31 -1.12 -4.17 6.04
N MET A 32 -0.93 -3.39 7.10
CA MET A 32 -0.68 -1.95 7.03
C MET A 32 0.44 -1.53 8.00
N TYR A 33 1.11 -0.44 7.68
CA TYR A 33 1.99 0.25 8.62
C TYR A 33 1.19 1.35 9.33
N ALA A 34 0.88 1.13 10.60
CA ALA A 34 0.03 2.01 11.39
C ALA A 34 0.81 3.27 11.83
N PHE A 35 0.43 4.42 11.29
CA PHE A 35 0.97 5.73 11.67
C PHE A 35 0.75 6.02 13.16
N ASN A 36 -0.41 5.62 13.70
CA ASN A 36 -0.72 5.74 15.13
C ASN A 36 0.13 4.84 16.05
N LYS A 37 0.93 3.92 15.51
CA LYS A 37 1.88 3.10 16.28
C LYS A 37 3.31 3.64 16.28
N LEU A 38 3.61 4.71 15.54
CA LEU A 38 4.93 5.32 15.53
C LEU A 38 5.21 6.01 16.88
N LYS A 39 6.39 5.78 17.45
CA LYS A 39 6.70 6.16 18.84
C LYS A 39 7.25 7.57 18.95
N THR A 40 8.11 7.97 18.02
CA THR A 40 8.79 9.26 18.05
C THR A 40 8.24 10.20 16.98
N GLU A 41 8.32 11.51 17.23
CA GLU A 41 7.97 12.52 16.22
C GLU A 41 8.90 12.46 15.00
N ASP A 42 10.16 12.04 15.20
CA ASP A 42 11.11 11.82 14.12
C ASP A 42 10.67 10.66 13.21
N ASP A 43 10.23 9.54 13.80
CA ASP A 43 9.67 8.41 13.04
C ASP A 43 8.44 8.84 12.26
N LYS A 44 7.55 9.64 12.86
CA LYS A 44 6.35 10.16 12.17
C LYS A 44 6.72 11.03 10.98
N ARG A 45 7.66 11.96 11.14
CA ARG A 45 8.12 12.84 10.06
C ARG A 45 8.74 12.02 8.94
N GLY A 46 9.72 11.18 9.27
CA GLY A 46 10.41 10.35 8.28
C GLY A 46 9.49 9.35 7.60
N PHE A 47 8.43 8.88 8.27
CA PHE A 47 7.43 8.01 7.67
C PHE A 47 6.64 8.74 6.58
N LEU A 48 6.22 9.98 6.85
CA LEU A 48 5.49 10.81 5.89
C LEU A 48 6.38 11.20 4.70
N GLU A 49 7.63 11.59 4.94
CA GLU A 49 8.59 11.92 3.87
C GLU A 49 8.84 10.72 2.95
N ALA A 50 9.09 9.54 3.53
CA ALA A 50 9.28 8.31 2.77
C ALA A 50 8.00 7.90 2.00
N ALA A 51 6.83 8.13 2.59
CA ALA A 51 5.55 7.88 1.94
C ALA A 51 5.27 8.83 0.78
N GLU A 52 5.67 10.09 0.90
CA GLU A 52 5.57 11.08 -0.17
C GLU A 52 6.45 10.69 -1.36
N ILE A 53 7.71 10.31 -1.11
CA ILE A 53 8.62 9.79 -2.14
C ILE A 53 7.98 8.60 -2.84
N TRP A 54 7.49 7.61 -2.09
CA TRP A 54 6.82 6.45 -2.67
C TRP A 54 5.59 6.84 -3.49
N TRP A 55 4.78 7.79 -3.02
CA TRP A 55 3.56 8.19 -3.69
C TRP A 55 3.82 8.85 -5.05
N TRP A 56 4.82 9.74 -5.13
CA TRP A 56 5.12 10.50 -6.33
C TRP A 56 6.07 9.80 -7.29
N GLU A 57 7.01 8.99 -6.79
CA GLU A 57 8.04 8.35 -7.62
C GLU A 57 7.69 6.91 -8.02
N SER A 58 6.65 6.31 -7.44
CA SER A 58 6.20 4.98 -7.82
C SER A 58 4.94 4.99 -8.69
N ASN A 59 4.64 3.84 -9.31
CA ASN A 59 3.36 3.63 -9.97
C ASN A 59 2.19 3.41 -8.99
N ARG A 60 2.42 3.50 -7.67
CA ARG A 60 1.46 3.28 -6.57
C ARG A 60 0.84 1.89 -6.51
N LEU A 61 1.29 0.96 -7.35
CA LEU A 61 0.87 -0.44 -7.36
C LEU A 61 1.86 -1.35 -6.63
N ILE A 62 3.10 -0.89 -6.45
CA ILE A 62 4.14 -1.62 -5.72
C ILE A 62 4.04 -1.21 -4.24
N PRO A 63 3.98 -2.18 -3.31
CA PRO A 63 4.00 -1.89 -1.87
C PRO A 63 5.19 -1.01 -1.46
N ILE A 64 4.95 -0.08 -0.53
CA ILE A 64 5.96 0.89 -0.07
C ILE A 64 7.26 0.23 0.44
N ASN A 65 7.13 -0.88 1.16
CA ASN A 65 8.27 -1.64 1.69
C ASN A 65 9.10 -2.31 0.58
N ILE A 66 8.48 -2.68 -0.53
CA ILE A 66 9.20 -3.22 -1.70
C ILE A 66 9.89 -2.09 -2.47
N PHE A 67 9.24 -0.94 -2.59
CA PHE A 67 9.80 0.22 -3.28
C PHE A 67 11.03 0.79 -2.55
N LEU A 68 10.92 1.02 -1.24
CA LEU A 68 11.98 1.62 -0.42
C LEU A 68 12.99 0.62 0.14
N LYS A 69 12.69 -0.69 0.07
CA LYS A 69 13.57 -1.78 0.52
C LYS A 69 14.04 -1.53 1.97
N HIS A 70 15.35 -1.57 2.21
CA HIS A 70 15.97 -1.38 3.51
C HIS A 70 15.69 -0.01 4.14
N GLY A 71 15.39 1.02 3.34
CA GLY A 71 15.01 2.33 3.86
C GLY A 71 13.71 2.32 4.69
N TRP A 72 12.90 1.26 4.54
CA TRP A 72 11.63 1.11 5.26
C TRP A 72 11.71 0.21 6.49
N ASP A 73 12.80 -0.57 6.67
CA ASP A 73 12.88 -1.59 7.72
C ASP A 73 12.69 -1.02 9.13
N LYS A 74 13.10 0.24 9.35
CA LYS A 74 12.90 0.94 10.63
C LYS A 74 11.44 1.08 11.05
N TYR A 75 10.48 1.09 10.11
CA TYR A 75 9.05 1.20 10.42
C TYR A 75 8.36 -0.16 10.58
N ARG A 76 9.08 -1.28 10.46
CA ARG A 76 8.49 -2.62 10.54
C ARG A 76 7.78 -2.92 11.86
N TYR A 77 8.19 -2.27 12.95
CA TYR A 77 7.53 -2.43 14.25
C TYR A 77 6.10 -1.86 14.28
N SER A 78 5.74 -0.98 13.33
CA SER A 78 4.38 -0.39 13.24
C SER A 78 3.42 -1.24 12.41
N THR A 79 3.85 -2.39 11.90
CA THR A 79 3.00 -3.27 11.11
C THR A 79 1.83 -3.80 11.93
N VAL A 80 0.65 -3.75 11.32
CA VAL A 80 -0.60 -4.32 11.82
C VAL A 80 -1.15 -5.23 10.74
N THR A 81 -1.51 -6.46 11.15
CA THR A 81 -2.18 -7.44 10.29
C THR A 81 -3.57 -7.68 10.87
N LEU A 82 -4.59 -7.54 10.03
CA LEU A 82 -6.00 -7.65 10.37
C LEU A 82 -6.65 -8.68 9.45
N THR A 83 -7.70 -9.34 9.94
CA THR A 83 -8.56 -10.19 9.10
C THR A 83 -9.50 -9.30 8.30
N THR A 84 -9.57 -9.48 6.98
CA THR A 84 -10.38 -8.64 6.09
C THR A 84 -11.87 -8.70 6.43
N LYS A 85 -12.37 -9.86 6.88
CA LYS A 85 -13.80 -10.10 7.19
C LYS A 85 -14.32 -9.27 8.35
N ASP A 86 -13.45 -8.86 9.28
CA ASP A 86 -13.83 -8.13 10.48
C ASP A 86 -13.74 -6.60 10.28
N ILE A 87 -13.22 -6.13 9.14
CA ILE A 87 -13.11 -4.71 8.83
C ILE A 87 -14.50 -4.12 8.66
N ARG A 88 -14.83 -3.13 9.48
CA ARG A 88 -16.14 -2.44 9.43
C ARG A 88 -16.18 -1.38 8.35
N GLU A 89 -15.08 -0.67 8.16
CA GLU A 89 -14.94 0.38 7.16
C GLU A 89 -13.47 0.48 6.72
N GLN A 90 -13.24 0.70 5.42
CA GLN A 90 -11.92 0.95 4.85
C GLN A 90 -11.99 2.10 3.85
N CYS A 91 -11.10 3.07 4.01
CA CYS A 91 -10.97 4.24 3.15
C CYS A 91 -9.51 4.47 2.75
N GLY A 92 -9.28 5.12 1.61
CA GLY A 92 -7.93 5.47 1.12
C GLY A 92 -7.32 4.47 0.14
N HIS A 93 -6.03 4.67 -0.16
CA HIS A 93 -5.31 3.90 -1.17
C HIS A 93 -5.05 2.45 -0.71
N ILE A 94 -5.18 1.51 -1.64
CA ILE A 94 -4.91 0.09 -1.41
C ILE A 94 -3.89 -0.44 -2.39
N VAL A 95 -3.05 -1.34 -1.91
CA VAL A 95 -2.11 -2.11 -2.73
C VAL A 95 -2.45 -3.59 -2.53
N SER A 96 -2.50 -4.35 -3.62
CA SER A 96 -2.69 -5.80 -3.57
C SER A 96 -1.64 -6.47 -4.45
N ILE A 97 -0.82 -7.31 -3.83
CA ILE A 97 0.22 -8.06 -4.54
C ILE A 97 -0.42 -9.08 -5.48
N ALA A 98 -1.54 -9.69 -5.08
CA ALA A 98 -2.31 -10.60 -5.94
C ALA A 98 -2.75 -9.93 -7.24
N LYS A 99 -3.37 -8.74 -7.16
CA LYS A 99 -3.79 -7.97 -8.35
C LYS A 99 -2.61 -7.51 -9.21
N LEU A 100 -1.45 -7.24 -8.60
CA LEU A 100 -0.23 -6.90 -9.32
C LEU A 100 0.29 -8.09 -10.14
N ALA A 101 0.22 -9.31 -9.59
CA ALA A 101 0.64 -10.54 -10.27
C ALA A 101 -0.26 -10.87 -11.47
N GLU A 102 -1.58 -10.75 -11.34
CA GLU A 102 -2.54 -11.00 -12.43
C GLU A 102 -2.30 -10.11 -13.65
N ARG A 103 -1.91 -8.85 -13.44
CA ARG A 103 -1.64 -7.89 -14.53
C ARG A 103 -0.39 -8.24 -15.33
N ARG A 104 0.59 -8.93 -14.73
CA ARG A 104 1.82 -9.35 -15.44
C ARG A 104 1.59 -10.47 -16.44
N THR A 105 0.51 -11.25 -16.31
CA THR A 105 0.25 -12.43 -17.15
C THR A 105 -0.41 -12.09 -18.50
N LYS A 106 -1.03 -10.90 -18.65
CA LYS A 106 -1.62 -10.46 -19.93
C LYS A 106 -0.58 -9.86 -20.89
N ARG A 107 0.42 -10.64 -21.33
CA ARG A 107 1.23 -10.26 -22.51
C ARG A 107 0.36 -10.41 -23.76
N ARG A 108 -0.19 -9.30 -24.28
CA ARG A 108 -0.79 -9.30 -25.62
C ARG A 108 0.33 -9.55 -26.64
N VAL A 109 0.34 -10.73 -27.26
CA VAL A 109 1.16 -10.99 -28.45
C VAL A 109 0.53 -10.21 -29.59
N VAL A 110 1.19 -9.14 -30.05
CA VAL A 110 0.76 -8.42 -31.25
C VAL A 110 1.32 -9.19 -32.44
N GLN A 111 0.49 -9.96 -33.14
CA GLN A 111 0.88 -10.51 -34.43
C GLN A 111 0.74 -9.40 -35.49
N LEU A 112 1.86 -9.04 -36.12
CA LEU A 112 1.87 -8.15 -37.28
C LEU A 112 1.28 -8.93 -38.47
N VAL A 113 0.00 -8.71 -38.77
CA VAL A 113 -0.64 -9.27 -39.97
C VAL A 113 -0.28 -8.39 -41.16
N LYS A 114 0.57 -8.89 -42.06
CA LYS A 114 0.88 -8.25 -43.35
C LYS A 114 -0.33 -8.43 -44.27
N ARG A 115 -1.02 -7.35 -44.62
CA ARG A 115 -2.02 -7.37 -45.70
C ARG A 115 -1.30 -7.55 -47.04
N LEU A 116 -1.55 -8.66 -47.71
CA LEU A 116 -1.24 -8.82 -49.13
C LEU A 116 -2.41 -8.19 -49.90
N GLY A 117 -2.10 -7.18 -50.71
CA GLY A 117 -3.02 -6.61 -51.69
C GLY A 117 -2.90 -7.33 -53.03
#